data_AF-A0A354GRY6-F1
#
_entry.id   AF-A0A354GRY6-F1
#
_cell.length_a   1.000
_cell.length_b   1.000
_cell.length_c   1.000
_cell.angle_alpha   90.00
_cell.angle_beta   90.00
_cell.angle_gamma   90.00
#
_symmetry.space_group_name_H-M   'P 1'
#
loop_
_entity.id
_entity.type
_entity.pdbx_description
1 polymer ?
#
loop_
_entity_poly.entity_id
_entity_poly.type
_entity_poly.pdbx_seq_one_letter_code
_entity_poly.pdbx_strand_id
1 'polypeptide(L)'
;MAKRTQTTHAATGQDGQPQGKNISSYIRRVFGENPKWLETRSNDEVLARWLKDHPGETEVPDRVKKNLSNVKSLLRNKLRKKAGKPKKESQPAGPTAAPRSTVRGLETLEEQLDECLTLAKNLDREGLSSVINLLRRARNEVVWKMGE
;
A
#
# COMPACT_ATOMS: atom_id res chain seq x y z
N MET A 1 -24.40 49.86 -14.39
CA MET A 1 -23.59 49.21 -15.44
C MET A 1 -22.14 49.14 -14.99
N ALA A 2 -21.59 47.94 -14.81
CA ALA A 2 -20.15 47.65 -14.89
C ALA A 2 -20.00 46.11 -14.92
N LYS A 3 -19.84 45.57 -16.13
CA LYS A 3 -19.56 44.14 -16.39
C LYS A 3 -18.04 43.95 -16.33
N ARG A 4 -17.54 42.97 -15.57
CA ARG A 4 -16.19 42.44 -15.78
C ARG A 4 -16.11 40.95 -15.40
N THR A 5 -16.39 40.15 -16.43
CA THR A 5 -15.74 38.87 -16.80
C THR A 5 -15.33 37.91 -15.67
N GLN A 6 -16.17 36.88 -15.51
CA GLN A 6 -15.77 35.58 -14.96
C GLN A 6 -14.84 34.90 -15.96
N THR A 7 -13.62 34.57 -15.55
CA THR A 7 -12.72 33.70 -16.30
C THR A 7 -12.88 32.28 -15.77
N THR A 8 -13.65 31.48 -16.49
CA THR A 8 -13.69 30.03 -16.40
C THR A 8 -12.52 29.45 -17.20
N HIS A 9 -11.56 28.82 -16.52
CA HIS A 9 -10.66 27.83 -17.13
C HIS A 9 -10.93 26.49 -16.42
N ALA A 10 -11.84 25.71 -16.99
CA ALA A 10 -11.51 24.61 -17.91
C ALA A 10 -10.92 23.42 -17.14
N ALA A 11 -11.83 22.59 -16.64
CA ALA A 11 -11.55 21.25 -16.18
C ALA A 11 -10.96 20.45 -17.35
N THR A 12 -9.67 20.15 -17.26
CA THR A 12 -8.98 19.29 -18.21
C THR A 12 -9.61 17.89 -18.15
N GLY A 13 -9.95 17.41 -19.35
CA GLY A 13 -10.77 16.26 -19.63
C GLY A 13 -10.35 14.98 -18.92
N GLN A 14 -11.38 14.33 -18.40
CA GLN A 14 -11.44 12.90 -18.17
C GLN A 14 -11.40 12.20 -19.52
N ASP A 15 -10.27 11.61 -19.88
CA ASP A 15 -10.23 10.62 -20.96
C ASP A 15 -10.13 9.21 -20.37
N GLY A 16 -11.30 8.57 -20.37
CA GLY A 16 -11.49 7.15 -20.66
C GLY A 16 -10.74 6.13 -19.80
N GLN A 17 -11.34 5.72 -18.67
CA GLN A 17 -11.29 4.32 -18.29
C GLN A 17 -12.62 3.81 -17.71
N PRO A 18 -13.04 2.59 -18.10
CA PRO A 18 -14.39 2.11 -17.88
C PRO A 18 -14.61 1.77 -16.40
N GLN A 19 -15.75 2.22 -15.86
CA GLN A 19 -16.50 1.59 -14.78
C GLN A 19 -15.71 1.19 -13.51
N GLY A 20 -15.50 2.17 -12.63
CA GLY A 20 -16.07 2.14 -11.28
C GLY A 20 -15.72 1.00 -10.31
N LYS A 21 -14.80 0.08 -10.61
CA LYS A 21 -14.23 -0.83 -9.62
C LYS A 21 -13.02 -0.15 -9.00
N ASN A 22 -13.26 0.48 -7.86
CA ASN A 22 -12.21 1.10 -7.05
C ASN A 22 -11.07 0.08 -6.83
N ILE A 23 -9.89 0.34 -7.38
CA ILE A 23 -8.73 -0.58 -7.39
C ILE A 23 -8.43 -1.08 -5.98
N SER A 24 -8.52 -0.19 -4.98
CA SER A 24 -8.31 -0.54 -3.58
C SER A 24 -9.37 -1.52 -3.06
N SER A 25 -10.62 -1.43 -3.51
CA SER A 25 -11.69 -2.37 -3.14
C SER A 25 -11.48 -3.75 -3.76
N TYR A 26 -11.02 -3.81 -5.01
CA TYR A 26 -10.64 -5.07 -5.64
C TYR A 26 -9.49 -5.75 -4.87
N ILE A 27 -8.42 -5.02 -4.59
CA ILE A 27 -7.25 -5.56 -3.87
C ILE A 27 -7.64 -6.03 -2.46
N ARG A 28 -8.48 -5.28 -1.74
CA ARG A 28 -9.01 -5.72 -0.44
C ARG A 28 -9.80 -7.01 -0.54
N ARG A 29 -10.62 -7.17 -1.57
CA ARG A 29 -11.37 -8.39 -1.81
C ARG A 29 -10.43 -9.57 -2.10
N VAL A 30 -9.42 -9.37 -2.93
CA VAL A 30 -8.41 -10.40 -3.25
C VAL A 30 -7.68 -10.89 -2.00
N PHE A 31 -7.25 -9.98 -1.13
CA PHE A 31 -6.64 -10.37 0.15
C PHE A 31 -7.65 -10.94 1.16
N GLY A 32 -8.93 -10.61 1.05
CA GLY A 32 -9.99 -11.24 1.84
C GLY A 32 -10.25 -12.68 1.42
N GLU A 33 -10.20 -12.96 0.12
CA GLU A 33 -10.31 -14.31 -0.45
C GLU A 33 -9.05 -15.15 -0.18
N ASN A 34 -7.87 -14.54 -0.21
CA ASN A 34 -6.59 -15.20 0.06
C ASN A 34 -5.77 -14.46 1.13
N PRO A 35 -6.11 -14.60 2.43
CA PRO A 35 -5.41 -13.91 3.51
C PRO A 35 -3.93 -14.27 3.64
N LYS A 36 -3.55 -15.48 3.21
CA LYS A 36 -2.16 -15.97 3.23
C LYS A 36 -1.21 -15.09 2.41
N TRP A 37 -1.72 -14.42 1.38
CA TRP A 37 -0.92 -13.49 0.55
C TRP A 37 -0.51 -12.22 1.28
N LEU A 38 -1.11 -11.93 2.44
CA LEU A 38 -0.66 -10.85 3.33
C LEU A 38 0.61 -11.25 4.09
N GLU A 39 0.84 -12.54 4.29
CA GLU A 39 2.03 -13.11 4.93
C GLU A 39 3.13 -13.40 3.90
N THR A 40 2.74 -13.69 2.66
CA THR A 40 3.68 -13.94 1.56
C THR A 40 4.44 -12.67 1.13
N ARG A 41 5.74 -12.85 0.93
CA ARG A 41 6.71 -11.84 0.49
C ARG A 41 6.37 -11.29 -0.90
N SER A 42 6.19 -12.18 -1.87
CA SER A 42 5.96 -11.85 -3.27
C SER A 42 4.62 -11.16 -3.49
N ASN A 43 4.63 -10.14 -4.35
CA ASN A 43 3.42 -9.51 -4.87
C ASN A 43 2.96 -10.16 -6.20
N ASP A 44 3.74 -11.09 -6.75
CA ASP A 44 3.54 -11.67 -8.07
C ASP A 44 2.21 -12.41 -8.18
N GLU A 45 1.78 -13.09 -7.11
CA GLU A 45 0.51 -13.81 -7.10
C GLU A 45 -0.69 -12.86 -7.24
N VAL A 46 -0.62 -11.70 -6.59
CA VAL A 46 -1.68 -10.68 -6.66
C VAL A 46 -1.63 -9.94 -8.01
N LEU A 47 -0.43 -9.67 -8.52
CA LEU A 47 -0.21 -9.01 -9.81
C LEU A 47 -0.64 -9.91 -10.98
N ALA A 48 -0.28 -11.19 -10.94
CA ALA A 48 -0.71 -12.19 -11.91
C ALA A 48 -2.24 -12.35 -11.89
N ARG A 49 -2.84 -12.32 -10.69
CA ARG A 49 -4.31 -12.35 -10.58
C ARG A 49 -4.96 -11.08 -11.13
N TRP A 50 -4.34 -9.91 -10.94
CA TRP A 50 -4.81 -8.66 -11.54
C TRP A 50 -4.81 -8.72 -13.07
N LEU A 51 -3.71 -9.17 -13.69
CA LEU A 51 -3.58 -9.30 -15.14
C LEU A 51 -4.59 -10.32 -15.72
N LYS A 52 -4.83 -11.42 -15.01
CA LYS A 52 -5.83 -12.43 -15.40
C LYS A 52 -7.25 -11.87 -15.40
N ASP A 53 -7.60 -11.08 -14.38
CA ASP A 53 -8.94 -10.54 -14.22
C ASP A 53 -9.14 -9.22 -15.01
N HIS A 54 -8.05 -8.63 -15.53
CA HIS A 54 -8.04 -7.45 -16.41
C HIS A 54 -7.23 -7.71 -17.69
N PRO A 55 -7.74 -8.51 -18.63
CA PRO A 55 -7.02 -8.88 -19.85
C PRO A 55 -6.77 -7.72 -20.83
N GLY A 56 -7.27 -6.51 -20.54
CA GLY A 56 -7.02 -5.29 -21.31
C GLY A 56 -5.81 -4.47 -20.82
N GLU A 57 -5.17 -4.86 -19.73
CA GLU A 57 -3.94 -4.24 -19.23
C GLU A 57 -2.77 -5.23 -19.43
N THR A 58 -1.89 -4.96 -20.41
CA THR A 58 -0.74 -5.82 -20.73
C THR A 58 0.34 -5.81 -19.63
N GLU A 59 0.39 -4.73 -18.86
CA GLU A 59 1.29 -4.54 -17.72
C GLU A 59 0.50 -3.99 -16.54
N VAL A 60 0.92 -4.30 -15.31
CA VAL A 60 0.26 -3.76 -14.13
C VAL A 60 0.58 -2.27 -13.99
N PRO A 61 -0.42 -1.37 -14.09
CA PRO A 61 -0.18 0.06 -14.01
C PRO A 61 0.40 0.46 -12.65
N ASP A 62 1.25 1.48 -12.61
CA ASP A 62 1.89 1.93 -11.35
C ASP A 62 0.88 2.37 -10.29
N ARG A 63 -0.30 2.85 -10.70
CA ARG A 63 -1.43 3.14 -9.79
C ARG A 63 -1.88 1.89 -9.03
N VAL A 64 -1.89 0.72 -9.66
CA VAL A 64 -2.32 -0.54 -9.05
C VAL A 64 -1.28 -0.98 -8.06
N LYS A 65 0.00 -0.90 -8.44
CA LYS A 65 1.09 -1.25 -7.54
C LYS A 65 1.13 -0.36 -6.30
N LYS A 66 0.98 0.96 -6.46
CA LYS A 66 0.87 1.92 -5.35
C LYS A 66 -0.34 1.62 -4.45
N ASN A 67 -1.48 1.24 -5.03
CA ASN A 67 -2.66 0.84 -4.28
C ASN A 67 -2.43 -0.48 -3.51
N LEU A 68 -1.72 -1.42 -4.11
CA LEU A 68 -1.37 -2.70 -3.49
C LEU A 68 -0.51 -2.51 -2.25
N SER A 69 0.57 -1.73 -2.32
CA SER A 69 1.42 -1.44 -1.17
C SER A 69 0.64 -0.76 -0.03
N ASN A 70 -0.22 0.20 -0.37
CA ASN A 70 -1.08 0.88 0.62
C ASN A 70 -2.05 -0.09 1.30
N VAL A 71 -2.70 -0.97 0.53
CA VAL A 71 -3.70 -1.91 1.06
C VAL A 71 -3.03 -3.03 1.86
N LYS A 72 -1.91 -3.59 1.38
CA LYS A 72 -1.16 -4.66 2.07
C LYS A 72 -0.70 -4.19 3.45
N SER A 73 -0.13 -2.99 3.53
CA SER A 73 0.33 -2.44 4.80
C SER A 73 -0.83 -2.10 5.76
N LEU A 74 -1.95 -1.53 5.28
CA LEU A 74 -3.15 -1.33 6.09
C LEU A 74 -3.73 -2.64 6.64
N LEU A 75 -3.77 -3.69 5.81
CA LEU A 75 -4.28 -5.00 6.21
C LEU A 75 -3.36 -5.71 7.19
N ARG A 76 -2.03 -5.63 7.01
CA ARG A 76 -1.05 -6.13 7.99
C ARG A 76 -1.14 -5.41 9.33
N ASN A 77 -1.27 -4.08 9.34
CA ASN A 77 -1.45 -3.32 10.58
C ASN A 77 -2.74 -3.73 11.30
N LYS A 78 -3.85 -3.93 10.56
CA LYS A 78 -5.09 -4.47 11.12
C LYS A 78 -4.92 -5.88 11.70
N LEU A 79 -4.19 -6.76 11.01
CA LEU A 79 -3.89 -8.11 11.50
C LEU A 79 -3.08 -8.06 12.79
N ARG A 80 -2.02 -7.24 12.86
CA ARG A 80 -1.20 -7.05 14.07
C ARG A 80 -2.01 -6.49 15.24
N LYS A 81 -2.85 -5.48 15.00
CA LYS A 81 -3.77 -4.94 16.02
C LYS A 81 -4.78 -5.96 16.53
N LYS A 82 -5.22 -6.88 15.66
CA LYS A 82 -6.14 -7.98 16.03
C LYS A 82 -5.43 -9.12 16.76
N ALA A 83 -4.15 -9.37 16.44
CA ALA A 83 -3.30 -10.37 17.10
C ALA A 83 -2.84 -9.96 18.51
N GLY A 84 -3.13 -8.74 18.96
CA GLY A 84 -2.89 -8.25 20.32
C GLY A 84 -3.67 -8.97 21.44
N LYS A 85 -4.49 -9.99 21.13
CA LYS A 85 -4.93 -10.99 22.11
C LYS A 85 -4.02 -12.22 21.99
N PRO A 86 -3.06 -12.44 22.89
CA PRO A 86 -2.13 -13.55 22.75
C PRO A 86 -2.84 -14.87 23.08
N LYS A 87 -3.04 -15.72 22.07
CA LYS A 87 -3.07 -17.18 22.30
C LYS A 87 -1.72 -17.72 21.85
N LYS A 88 -0.87 -17.93 22.84
CA LYS A 88 0.45 -18.53 22.73
C LYS A 88 0.22 -20.00 22.36
N GLU A 89 0.48 -20.36 21.11
CA GLU A 89 0.50 -21.77 20.70
C GLU A 89 1.84 -22.02 20.02
N SER A 90 2.65 -22.78 20.75
CA SER A 90 4.02 -23.17 20.47
C SER A 90 4.09 -24.01 19.20
N GLN A 91 5.04 -23.71 18.30
CA GLN A 91 5.54 -24.71 17.36
C GLN A 91 7.09 -24.75 17.40
N PRO A 92 7.68 -25.96 17.35
CA PRO A 92 9.09 -26.18 17.59
C PRO A 92 9.96 -25.73 16.40
N ALA A 93 11.15 -25.26 16.74
CA ALA A 93 12.14 -24.75 15.81
C ALA A 93 12.76 -25.86 14.94
N GLY A 94 12.59 -25.75 13.63
CA GLY A 94 13.48 -26.37 12.64
C GLY A 94 14.60 -25.40 12.25
N PRO A 95 15.88 -25.82 12.19
CA PRO A 95 16.97 -24.96 11.77
C PRO A 95 17.13 -25.02 10.25
N THR A 96 16.90 -23.90 9.56
CA THR A 96 17.39 -23.69 8.19
C THR A 96 17.62 -22.19 7.93
N ALA A 97 18.88 -21.91 7.55
CA ALA A 97 19.48 -20.85 6.73
C ALA A 97 19.01 -19.37 6.81
N ALA A 98 20.00 -18.46 6.71
CA ALA A 98 19.95 -16.98 6.71
C ALA A 98 19.09 -16.33 5.59
N PRO A 99 18.81 -14.99 5.56
CA PRO A 99 19.11 -13.90 6.47
C PRO A 99 17.80 -13.28 7.02
N ARG A 100 17.31 -13.75 8.17
CA ARG A 100 16.05 -13.24 8.75
C ARG A 100 16.18 -11.81 9.34
N SER A 101 17.40 -11.30 9.49
CA SER A 101 17.67 -10.01 10.15
C SER A 101 17.37 -8.80 9.29
N THR A 102 17.66 -8.84 7.99
CA THR A 102 17.43 -7.70 7.08
C THR A 102 15.94 -7.49 6.83
N VAL A 103 15.16 -8.57 6.70
CA VAL A 103 13.70 -8.52 6.53
C VAL A 103 13.01 -7.98 7.78
N ARG A 104 13.41 -8.46 8.97
CA ARG A 104 12.91 -7.91 10.24
C ARG A 104 13.32 -6.44 10.42
N GLY A 105 14.49 -6.06 9.91
CA GLY A 105 14.95 -4.67 9.84
C GLY A 105 14.06 -3.81 8.92
N LEU A 106 13.71 -4.30 7.74
CA LEU A 106 12.82 -3.60 6.81
C LEU A 106 11.39 -3.47 7.34
N GLU A 107 10.87 -4.49 8.02
CA GLU A 107 9.58 -4.39 8.72
C GLU A 107 9.61 -3.33 9.83
N THR A 108 10.67 -3.33 10.65
CA THR A 108 10.86 -2.31 11.69
C THR A 108 10.98 -0.91 11.08
N LEU A 109 11.71 -0.78 9.97
CA LEU A 109 11.86 0.48 9.25
C LEU A 109 10.53 0.97 8.67
N GLU A 110 9.71 0.08 8.11
CA GLU A 110 8.36 0.42 7.65
C GLU A 110 7.49 0.95 8.81
N GLU A 111 7.56 0.30 9.98
CA GLU A 111 6.82 0.73 11.17
C GLU A 111 7.25 2.13 11.63
N GLN A 112 8.56 2.37 11.72
CA GLN A 112 9.10 3.69 12.08
C GLN A 112 8.68 4.78 11.07
N LEU A 113 8.68 4.46 9.77
CA LEU A 113 8.22 5.38 8.73
C LEU A 113 6.72 5.68 8.86
N ASP A 114 5.91 4.70 9.24
CA ASP A 114 4.47 4.88 9.50
C ASP A 114 4.19 5.71 10.77
N GLU A 115 4.97 5.51 11.82
CA GLU A 115 4.93 6.34 13.03
C GLU A 115 5.30 7.80 12.70
N CYS A 116 6.40 8.01 11.99
CA CYS A 116 6.81 9.33 11.49
C CYS A 116 5.73 9.98 10.62
N LEU A 117 5.07 9.22 9.74
CA LEU A 117 3.96 9.71 8.91
C LEU A 117 2.75 10.12 9.74
N THR A 118 2.47 9.39 10.81
CA THR A 118 1.35 9.69 11.72
C THR A 118 1.66 10.94 12.52
N LEU A 119 2.87 11.03 13.08
CA LEU A 119 3.34 12.19 13.83
C LEU A 119 3.34 13.47 12.98
N ALA A 120 3.92 13.42 11.76
CA ALA A 120 3.99 14.58 10.87
C ALA A 120 2.61 15.12 10.49
N LYS A 121 1.62 14.24 10.27
CA LYS A 121 0.23 14.66 9.98
C LYS A 121 -0.46 15.30 11.17
N ASN A 122 -0.11 14.87 12.39
CA ASN A 122 -0.71 15.40 13.63
C ASN A 122 -0.05 16.72 14.05
N LEU A 123 1.22 16.94 13.70
CA LEU A 123 1.93 18.19 13.97
C LEU A 123 1.45 19.32 13.06
N ASP A 124 1.61 19.16 11.75
CA ASP A 124 1.18 20.15 10.77
C ASP A 124 1.08 19.50 9.39
N ARG A 125 -0.15 19.21 8.97
CA ARG A 125 -0.40 18.53 7.71
C ARG A 125 -0.05 19.38 6.49
N GLU A 126 -0.22 20.70 6.57
CA GLU A 126 -0.03 21.61 5.44
C GLU A 126 1.43 22.05 5.36
N GLY A 127 2.00 22.50 6.47
CA GLY A 127 3.40 22.92 6.55
C GLY A 127 4.39 21.78 6.34
N LEU A 128 4.06 20.55 6.73
CA LEU A 128 4.91 19.36 6.52
C LEU A 128 4.50 18.54 5.28
N SER A 129 3.72 19.09 4.35
CA SER A 129 3.24 18.37 3.16
C SER A 129 4.37 17.74 2.33
N SER A 130 5.49 18.45 2.13
CA SER A 130 6.67 17.93 1.44
C SER A 130 7.30 16.74 2.18
N VAL A 131 7.47 16.85 3.50
CA VAL A 131 8.02 15.79 4.36
C VAL A 131 7.11 14.56 4.34
N ILE A 132 5.79 14.76 4.45
CA ILE A 132 4.79 13.69 4.36
C ILE A 132 4.88 12.96 3.00
N ASN A 133 5.13 13.67 1.91
CA ASN A 133 5.30 13.06 0.60
C ASN A 133 6.58 12.23 0.50
N LEU A 134 7.69 12.71 1.07
CA LEU A 134 8.95 11.97 1.13
C LEU A 134 8.82 10.70 1.97
N LEU A 135 8.20 10.78 3.14
CA LEU A 135 7.97 9.60 3.99
C LEU A 135 7.07 8.56 3.31
N ARG A 136 6.06 8.99 2.55
CA ARG A 136 5.24 8.08 1.74
C ARG A 136 6.05 7.37 0.66
N ARG A 137 6.97 8.07 -0.01
CA ARG A 137 7.87 7.45 -0.99
C ARG A 137 8.80 6.45 -0.30
N ALA A 138 9.48 6.87 0.76
CA ALA A 138 10.38 6.02 1.53
C ALA A 138 9.70 4.72 1.99
N ARG A 139 8.48 4.81 2.54
CA ARG A 139 7.69 3.64 2.93
C ARG A 139 7.40 2.72 1.75
N ASN A 140 6.99 3.28 0.60
CA ASN A 140 6.69 2.47 -0.58
C ASN A 140 7.94 1.72 -1.06
N GLU A 141 9.10 2.37 -1.10
CA GLU A 141 10.38 1.74 -1.46
C GLU A 141 10.71 0.57 -0.50
N VAL A 142 10.53 0.76 0.81
CA VAL A 142 10.75 -0.31 1.80
C VAL A 142 9.80 -1.49 1.56
N VAL A 143 8.51 -1.24 1.31
CA VAL A 143 7.53 -2.30 1.01
C VAL A 143 7.86 -3.03 -0.29
N TRP A 144 8.38 -2.32 -1.30
CA TRP A 144 8.86 -2.93 -2.54
C TRP A 144 10.10 -3.79 -2.32
N LYS A 145 11.08 -3.29 -1.56
CA LYS A 145 12.29 -4.05 -1.20
C LYS A 145 12.01 -5.28 -0.35
N MET A 146 10.93 -5.25 0.42
CA MET A 146 10.41 -6.45 1.08
C MET A 146 9.75 -7.43 0.10
N GLY A 147 9.22 -6.96 -1.04
CA GLY A 147 8.48 -7.76 -2.01
C GLY A 147 9.28 -8.26 -3.22
N GLU A 148 10.44 -7.66 -3.52
CA GLU A 148 11.55 -8.29 -4.26
C GLU A 148 11.98 -9.58 -3.55
#